data_AF-A0A7S4W3F9-F1
#
_entry.id   AF-A0A7S4W3F9-F1
#
_cell.length_a   1.000
_cell.length_b   1.000
_cell.length_c   1.000
_cell.angle_alpha   90.00
_cell.angle_beta   90.00
_cell.angle_gamma   90.00
#
_symmetry.space_group_name_H-M   'P 1'
#
loop_
_entity.id
_entity.type
_entity.pdbx_description
1 polymer ?
#
loop_
_entity_poly.entity_id
_entity_poly.type
_entity_poly.pdbx_seq_one_letter_code
_entity_poly.pdbx_strand_id
1 'polypeptide(L)'
;MFFVVGCSFEESVLPDEELCISYIEHETLMESTERVTALLDMDFQQQGQEEEDDADVSKHQDEKNGTNENDNKHDNDDDQGDNDDDDDECDDDGPNYPIIDDDIQQELMNMIPTERLKDITELLQQSTTSSNNWFKCDTHRLKILLALTHDGLGQFDKALSCWKECVDFAETYFPFLDENCIAIYVQYALCARALSLSSMTTTTAETTEDNNMALAKKYANLALKKHSLLYGGGVLRFRKRYEQELALQLRKEEEEDENNSKRKKTNSKSWMMVASSKKLSGPIAMNDLWPLSLDG
;
A
#
# COMPACT_ATOMS: atom_id res chain seq x y z
N MET A 1 -20.78 8.78 -15.82
CA MET A 1 -20.50 7.67 -16.75
C MET A 1 -19.06 7.81 -17.20
N PHE A 2 -18.21 6.94 -16.69
CA PHE A 2 -16.85 6.81 -17.19
C PHE A 2 -16.97 6.08 -18.53
N PHE A 3 -16.70 6.78 -19.62
CA PHE A 3 -16.34 6.14 -20.87
C PHE A 3 -15.02 6.76 -21.30
N VAL A 4 -13.95 6.00 -21.05
CA VAL A 4 -12.74 6.11 -21.88
C VAL A 4 -13.10 5.41 -23.18
N VAL A 5 -13.62 6.16 -24.15
CA VAL A 5 -13.70 5.69 -25.54
C VAL A 5 -12.74 6.52 -26.34
N GLY A 6 -11.64 5.87 -26.76
CA GLY A 6 -10.71 6.42 -27.75
C GLY A 6 -9.24 6.25 -27.41
N CYS A 7 -8.77 5.02 -27.19
CA CYS A 7 -7.40 4.66 -27.56
C CYS A 7 -7.35 3.19 -28.00
N SER A 8 -7.09 2.99 -29.28
CA SER A 8 -6.80 1.68 -29.85
C SER A 8 -5.34 1.36 -29.56
N PHE A 9 -5.09 0.50 -28.59
CA PHE A 9 -3.88 -0.30 -28.56
C PHE A 9 -4.33 -1.76 -28.50
N GLU A 10 -4.21 -2.45 -29.64
CA GLU A 10 -4.51 -3.88 -29.80
C GLU A 10 -3.38 -4.73 -29.19
N GLU A 11 -3.07 -4.49 -27.92
CA GLU A 11 -2.23 -5.40 -27.14
C GLU A 11 -3.12 -5.90 -26.00
N SER A 12 -3.66 -7.09 -26.21
CA SER A 12 -4.53 -7.76 -25.26
C SER A 12 -3.73 -8.11 -24.01
N VAL A 13 -3.95 -7.39 -22.93
CA VAL A 13 -3.51 -7.82 -21.60
C VAL A 13 -4.14 -9.19 -21.35
N LEU A 14 -3.30 -10.20 -21.16
CA LEU A 14 -3.76 -11.58 -20.95
C LEU A 14 -4.48 -11.68 -19.59
N PRO A 15 -5.46 -12.59 -19.41
CA PRO A 15 -6.16 -12.80 -18.12
C PRO A 15 -5.24 -13.13 -16.93
N ASP A 16 -3.96 -13.44 -17.20
CA ASP A 16 -2.92 -13.77 -16.23
C ASP A 16 -1.83 -12.69 -16.14
N GLU A 17 -1.94 -11.60 -16.91
CA GLU A 17 -1.09 -10.42 -16.74
C GLU A 17 -1.66 -9.59 -15.61
N GLU A 18 -1.05 -9.74 -14.43
CA GLU A 18 -1.27 -8.82 -13.34
C GLU A 18 -1.05 -7.41 -13.85
N LEU A 19 -1.98 -6.51 -13.55
CA LEU A 19 -1.72 -5.09 -13.60
C LEU A 19 -0.61 -4.85 -12.58
N CYS A 20 0.65 -4.97 -13.00
CA CYS A 20 1.79 -4.40 -12.28
C CYS A 20 1.38 -2.96 -12.05
N ILE A 21 0.97 -2.65 -10.82
CA ILE A 21 0.81 -1.29 -10.38
C ILE A 21 2.25 -0.83 -10.22
N SER A 22 2.88 -0.55 -11.37
CA SER A 22 4.30 -0.22 -11.52
C SER A 22 4.69 0.94 -10.62
N TYR A 23 3.70 1.69 -10.14
CA TYR A 23 3.87 2.83 -9.27
C TYR A 23 3.94 2.50 -7.78
N ILE A 24 3.15 1.55 -7.27
CA ILE A 24 3.29 1.10 -5.87
C ILE A 24 4.50 0.22 -5.74
N GLU A 25 4.74 -0.62 -6.74
CA GLU A 25 5.97 -1.38 -6.84
C GLU A 25 7.19 -0.45 -6.85
N HIS A 26 7.18 0.61 -7.66
CA HIS A 26 8.35 1.49 -7.79
C HIS A 26 8.49 2.57 -6.70
N GLU A 27 7.41 3.11 -6.14
CA GLU A 27 7.51 4.15 -5.07
C GLU A 27 7.44 3.55 -3.67
N THR A 28 6.53 2.61 -3.42
CA THR A 28 6.30 2.09 -2.07
C THR A 28 7.09 0.82 -1.78
N LEU A 29 7.32 -0.02 -2.79
CA LEU A 29 8.00 -1.30 -2.63
C LEU A 29 9.49 -1.25 -3.03
N MET A 30 9.94 -0.23 -3.78
CA MET A 30 11.36 -0.04 -4.14
C MET A 30 12.05 1.10 -3.38
N GLU A 31 11.37 1.71 -2.39
CA GLU A 31 12.05 2.63 -1.47
C GLU A 31 12.99 1.83 -0.57
N SER A 32 14.26 2.25 -0.46
CA SER A 32 15.28 1.43 0.19
C SER A 32 14.86 1.08 1.60
N THR A 33 14.95 -0.20 1.91
CA THR A 33 14.61 -0.76 3.21
C THR A 33 15.35 -0.04 4.34
N GLU A 34 16.60 0.37 4.12
CA GLU A 34 17.37 1.21 5.04
C GLU A 34 16.72 2.58 5.32
N ARG A 35 16.16 3.24 4.31
CA ARG A 35 15.51 4.55 4.47
C ARG A 35 14.17 4.43 5.19
N VAL A 36 13.39 3.41 4.87
CA VAL A 36 12.11 3.14 5.53
C VAL A 36 12.34 2.76 6.99
N THR A 37 13.31 1.88 7.25
CA THR A 37 13.71 1.51 8.62
C THR A 37 14.30 2.70 9.36
N ALA A 38 15.18 3.51 8.78
CA ALA A 38 15.68 4.72 9.43
C ALA A 38 14.57 5.74 9.76
N LEU A 39 13.53 5.85 8.93
CA LEU A 39 12.37 6.70 9.21
C LEU A 39 11.48 6.15 10.33
N LEU A 40 11.37 4.82 10.44
CA LEU A 40 10.52 4.15 11.42
C LEU A 40 11.24 3.90 12.76
N ASP A 41 12.55 3.62 12.75
CA ASP A 41 13.37 3.39 13.95
C ASP A 41 13.55 4.65 14.79
N MET A 42 13.39 5.85 14.20
CA MET A 42 13.40 7.08 14.98
C MET A 42 12.20 7.22 15.94
N ASP A 43 11.17 6.38 15.82
CA ASP A 43 9.98 6.39 16.70
C ASP A 43 9.87 5.17 17.64
N PHE A 44 10.80 4.19 17.58
CA PHE A 44 10.73 2.97 18.39
C PHE A 44 11.83 2.82 19.44
N GLN A 45 12.65 3.86 19.68
CA GLN A 45 13.27 4.01 21.00
C GLN A 45 12.16 4.31 22.01
N GLN A 46 11.55 3.23 22.48
CA GLN A 46 10.58 3.22 23.56
C GLN A 46 11.24 3.95 24.74
N GLN A 47 10.86 5.22 24.96
CA GLN A 47 11.26 6.06 26.09
C GLN A 47 10.66 5.51 27.39
N GLY A 48 10.95 4.25 27.70
CA GLY A 48 10.17 3.44 28.63
C GLY A 48 10.98 2.35 29.30
N GLN A 49 12.25 2.63 29.56
CA GLN A 49 12.95 2.06 30.70
C GLN A 49 13.93 3.14 31.18
N GLU A 50 13.36 4.23 31.70
CA GLU A 50 14.03 4.90 32.81
C GLU A 50 14.15 3.82 33.89
N GLU A 51 15.35 3.27 34.02
CA GLU A 51 15.75 2.52 35.19
C GLU A 51 15.36 3.37 36.39
N GLU A 52 14.33 2.94 37.12
CA GLU A 52 14.15 3.33 38.52
C GLU A 52 15.35 2.74 39.26
N ASP A 53 16.50 3.41 39.12
CA ASP A 53 17.55 3.37 40.12
C ASP A 53 16.87 3.79 41.42
N ASP A 54 16.72 2.81 42.31
CA ASP A 54 16.39 2.99 43.71
C ASP A 54 17.42 3.95 44.34
N ALA A 55 17.19 5.25 44.12
CA ALA A 55 17.90 6.33 44.77
C ALA A 55 17.45 6.37 46.22
N ASP A 56 18.23 5.70 47.06
CA ASP A 56 18.22 5.84 48.51
C ASP A 56 18.31 7.34 48.88
N VAL A 57 17.21 7.84 49.42
CA VAL A 57 16.99 9.23 49.82
C VAL A 57 17.80 9.52 51.08
N SER A 58 19.06 9.89 50.90
CA SER A 58 19.85 10.55 51.94
C SER A 58 19.81 12.08 51.74
N LYS A 59 19.04 12.71 52.61
CA LYS A 59 18.98 14.15 52.82
C LYS A 59 20.38 14.73 53.05
N HIS A 60 20.76 15.76 52.30
CA HIS A 60 21.50 16.87 52.89
C HIS A 60 21.23 18.20 52.17
N GLN A 61 20.75 19.16 52.97
CA GLN A 61 20.75 20.59 52.67
C GLN A 61 22.20 21.06 52.51
N ASP A 62 22.47 21.98 51.58
CA ASP A 62 22.95 23.32 51.94
C ASP A 62 23.22 24.22 50.72
N GLU A 63 23.01 25.50 50.99
CA GLU A 63 23.21 26.69 50.17
C GLU A 63 24.66 26.83 49.64
N LYS A 64 24.84 27.39 48.43
CA LYS A 64 25.62 28.63 48.18
C LYS A 64 25.89 28.94 46.70
N ASN A 65 25.60 30.21 46.38
CA ASN A 65 26.33 31.15 45.53
C ASN A 65 27.69 30.72 44.92
N GLY A 66 27.92 31.14 43.67
CA GLY A 66 29.22 31.70 43.27
C GLY A 66 29.70 31.35 41.86
N THR A 67 29.71 32.37 41.00
CA THR A 67 30.58 32.54 39.81
C THR A 67 32.01 32.04 40.02
N ASN A 68 32.61 31.36 39.03
CA ASN A 68 33.83 31.83 38.37
C ASN A 68 34.28 30.93 37.21
N GLU A 69 34.71 31.59 36.14
CA GLU A 69 35.65 31.09 35.14
C GLU A 69 36.94 30.61 35.82
N ASN A 70 37.49 29.47 35.38
CA ASN A 70 38.94 29.36 35.22
C ASN A 70 39.34 28.17 34.35
N ASP A 71 40.11 28.48 33.32
CA ASP A 71 41.03 27.57 32.66
C ASP A 71 41.97 26.94 33.69
N ASN A 72 42.14 25.61 33.65
CA ASN A 72 43.46 25.06 33.88
C ASN A 72 43.67 23.67 33.30
N LYS A 73 44.73 23.63 32.51
CA LYS A 73 45.42 22.49 31.93
C LYS A 73 46.23 21.79 33.03
N HIS A 74 46.05 20.47 33.20
CA HIS A 74 47.09 19.65 33.80
C HIS A 74 47.09 18.24 33.23
N ASP A 75 48.29 17.86 32.82
CA ASP A 75 48.71 16.58 32.26
C ASP A 75 48.96 15.55 33.38
N ASN A 76 48.90 14.27 33.01
CA ASN A 76 49.51 13.09 33.66
C ASN A 76 48.86 12.63 35.00
N ASP A 77 48.72 11.35 35.35
CA ASP A 77 49.57 10.16 35.14
C ASP A 77 48.70 8.89 35.19
N ASP A 78 49.16 7.88 34.45
CA ASP A 78 49.18 6.44 34.73
C ASP A 78 48.18 5.86 35.75
N ASP A 79 47.13 5.19 35.26
CA ASP A 79 46.49 4.10 36.00
C ASP A 79 46.35 2.86 35.12
N GLN A 80 47.22 1.89 35.39
CA GLN A 80 47.16 0.53 34.87
C GLN A 80 46.09 -0.23 35.66
N GLY A 81 44.84 -0.07 35.27
CA GLY A 81 43.75 -0.93 35.70
C GLY A 81 43.55 -2.06 34.69
N ASP A 82 44.10 -3.24 34.99
CA ASP A 82 43.56 -4.53 34.54
C ASP A 82 42.09 -4.56 34.98
N ASN A 83 41.17 -4.24 34.07
CA ASN A 83 39.77 -4.58 34.22
C ASN A 83 39.53 -5.75 33.28
N ASP A 84 39.32 -6.89 33.92
CA ASP A 84 39.00 -8.16 33.33
C ASP A 84 37.96 -7.97 32.22
N ASP A 85 38.38 -8.34 31.01
CA ASP A 85 37.58 -8.52 29.80
C ASP A 85 36.52 -9.61 30.05
N ASP A 86 35.51 -9.30 30.86
CA ASP A 86 34.23 -10.00 30.81
C ASP A 86 33.48 -9.45 29.58
N ASP A 87 33.97 -9.88 28.39
CA ASP A 87 33.25 -9.91 27.13
C ASP A 87 32.02 -10.83 27.31
N ASP A 88 31.05 -10.35 28.08
CA ASP A 88 29.70 -10.89 28.13
C ASP A 88 28.99 -10.37 26.87
N GLU A 89 29.44 -10.90 25.71
CA GLU A 89 28.78 -10.81 24.40
C GLU A 89 27.40 -11.46 24.53
N CYS A 90 26.49 -10.74 25.18
CA CYS A 90 25.06 -10.94 25.05
C CYS A 90 24.63 -10.41 23.68
N ASP A 91 25.21 -10.98 22.63
CA ASP A 91 24.82 -10.77 21.23
C ASP A 91 23.47 -11.47 21.00
N ASP A 92 22.44 -11.06 21.74
CA ASP A 92 21.06 -11.18 21.31
C ASP A 92 20.76 -10.02 20.34
N ASP A 93 21.64 -9.90 19.34
CA ASP A 93 21.46 -9.07 18.18
C ASP A 93 20.28 -9.67 17.42
N GLY A 94 19.09 -9.11 17.70
CA GLY A 94 17.91 -9.32 16.89
C GLY A 94 18.22 -9.08 15.40
N PRO A 95 17.31 -9.45 14.50
CA PRO A 95 17.54 -9.25 13.08
C PRO A 95 17.85 -7.76 12.82
N ASN A 96 19.11 -7.46 12.49
CA ASN A 96 19.57 -6.10 12.20
C ASN A 96 18.97 -5.53 10.90
N TYR A 97 18.16 -6.32 10.19
CA TYR A 97 17.60 -5.99 8.91
C TYR A 97 16.16 -6.50 8.81
N PRO A 98 15.25 -5.77 8.14
CA PRO A 98 13.91 -6.23 7.84
C PRO A 98 13.93 -7.57 7.12
N ILE A 99 13.02 -8.46 7.52
CA ILE A 99 12.97 -9.81 6.98
C ILE A 99 12.48 -9.76 5.53
N ILE A 100 11.56 -8.85 5.22
CA ILE A 100 10.98 -8.69 3.89
C ILE A 100 11.77 -7.61 3.15
N ASP A 101 12.89 -8.03 2.59
CA ASP A 101 13.73 -7.23 1.71
C ASP A 101 13.19 -7.21 0.26
N ASP A 102 13.91 -6.47 -0.59
CA ASP A 102 13.54 -6.25 -1.98
C ASP A 102 13.60 -7.57 -2.79
N ASP A 103 14.50 -8.49 -2.42
CA ASP A 103 14.67 -9.78 -3.10
C ASP A 103 13.50 -10.72 -2.83
N ILE A 104 13.09 -10.86 -1.56
CA ILE A 104 11.91 -11.67 -1.18
C ILE A 104 10.64 -11.08 -1.79
N GLN A 105 10.51 -9.76 -1.76
CA GLN A 105 9.38 -9.09 -2.38
C GLN A 105 9.32 -9.34 -3.89
N GLN A 106 10.44 -9.22 -4.59
CA GLN A 106 10.52 -9.51 -6.02
C GLN A 106 10.25 -10.98 -6.32
N GLU A 107 10.73 -11.90 -5.47
CA GLU A 107 10.43 -13.32 -5.56
C GLU A 107 8.91 -13.56 -5.48
N LEU A 108 8.25 -13.01 -4.45
CA LEU A 108 6.79 -13.08 -4.29
C LEU A 108 6.07 -12.53 -5.52
N MET A 109 6.46 -11.34 -6.00
CA MET A 109 5.87 -10.70 -7.17
C MET A 109 6.08 -11.46 -8.49
N ASN A 110 7.06 -12.36 -8.55
CA ASN A 110 7.28 -13.23 -9.72
C ASN A 110 6.48 -14.54 -9.65
N MET A 111 5.87 -14.86 -8.50
CA MET A 111 5.03 -16.06 -8.34
C MET A 111 3.66 -15.89 -9.00
N ILE A 112 3.02 -17.02 -9.32
CA ILE A 112 1.62 -17.04 -9.76
C ILE A 112 0.74 -16.51 -8.61
N PRO A 113 -0.26 -15.63 -8.85
CA PRO A 113 -1.01 -14.97 -7.78
C PRO A 113 -1.63 -15.91 -6.74
N THR A 114 -2.06 -17.11 -7.12
CA THR A 114 -2.60 -18.10 -6.17
C THR A 114 -1.55 -18.69 -5.24
N GLU A 115 -0.33 -18.92 -5.75
CA GLU A 115 0.81 -19.40 -4.95
C GLU A 115 1.33 -18.27 -4.06
N ARG A 116 1.51 -17.07 -4.65
CA ARG A 116 1.85 -15.85 -3.92
C ARG A 116 0.93 -15.60 -2.73
N LEU A 117 -0.38 -15.76 -2.92
CA LEU A 117 -1.37 -15.57 -1.86
C LEU A 117 -1.15 -16.52 -0.67
N LYS A 118 -0.81 -17.78 -0.95
CA LYS A 118 -0.54 -18.79 0.07
C LYS A 118 0.71 -18.43 0.85
N ASP A 119 1.78 -18.07 0.16
CA ASP A 119 3.08 -17.79 0.78
C ASP A 119 3.05 -16.49 1.60
N ILE A 120 2.38 -15.44 1.11
CA ILE A 120 2.15 -14.22 1.89
C ILE A 120 1.34 -14.52 3.17
N THR A 121 0.31 -15.37 3.07
CA THR A 121 -0.52 -15.72 4.24
C THR A 121 0.30 -16.50 5.27
N GLU A 122 1.17 -17.41 4.82
CA GLU A 122 2.07 -18.16 5.70
C GLU A 122 3.07 -17.24 6.40
N LEU A 123 3.70 -16.30 5.67
CA LEU A 123 4.61 -15.31 6.24
C LEU A 123 3.90 -14.40 7.26
N LEU A 124 2.68 -13.94 6.95
CA LEU A 124 1.87 -13.18 7.91
C LEU A 124 1.52 -14.01 9.14
N GLN A 125 1.20 -15.30 8.99
CA GLN A 125 0.96 -16.18 10.13
C GLN A 125 2.22 -16.33 10.99
N GLN A 126 3.38 -16.54 10.37
CA GLN A 126 4.66 -16.59 11.07
C GLN A 126 4.95 -15.31 11.84
N SER A 127 4.61 -14.14 11.29
CA SER A 127 4.75 -12.85 11.98
C SER A 127 3.90 -12.73 13.26
N THR A 128 2.82 -13.51 13.37
CA THR A 128 1.94 -13.52 14.55
C THR A 128 2.29 -14.60 15.57
N THR A 129 2.88 -15.72 15.13
CA THR A 129 3.12 -16.89 16.00
C THR A 129 4.54 -16.97 16.52
N SER A 130 5.51 -16.42 15.77
CA SER A 130 6.91 -16.47 16.16
C SER A 130 7.19 -15.41 17.21
N SER A 131 7.95 -15.76 18.25
CA SER A 131 8.55 -14.80 19.18
C SER A 131 9.68 -13.98 18.53
N ASN A 132 9.87 -14.13 17.21
CA ASN A 132 10.87 -13.40 16.46
C ASN A 132 10.44 -11.94 16.34
N ASN A 133 11.40 -11.02 16.45
CA ASN A 133 11.21 -9.58 16.31
C ASN A 133 10.92 -9.22 14.85
N TRP A 134 9.69 -9.48 14.38
CA TRP A 134 9.23 -8.99 13.08
C TRP A 134 9.08 -7.48 13.13
N PHE A 135 9.61 -6.80 12.13
CA PHE A 135 9.39 -5.38 12.00
C PHE A 135 7.96 -5.11 11.56
N LYS A 136 7.36 -4.04 12.10
CA LYS A 136 6.03 -3.58 11.68
C LYS A 136 5.97 -3.27 10.17
N CYS A 137 7.09 -2.80 9.60
CA CYS A 137 7.20 -2.54 8.17
C CYS A 137 7.13 -3.84 7.33
N ASP A 138 7.71 -4.95 7.80
CA ASP A 138 7.60 -6.25 7.13
C ASP A 138 6.14 -6.70 7.01
N THR A 139 5.41 -6.64 8.12
CA THR A 139 3.97 -6.96 8.15
C THR A 139 3.18 -6.02 7.22
N HIS A 140 3.52 -4.73 7.21
CA HIS A 140 2.85 -3.76 6.34
C HIS A 140 3.11 -4.04 4.85
N ARG A 141 4.37 -4.32 4.47
CA ARG A 141 4.75 -4.70 3.09
C ARG A 141 4.01 -5.95 2.63
N LEU A 142 3.95 -6.99 3.47
CA LEU A 142 3.19 -8.20 3.17
C LEU A 142 1.69 -7.92 2.99
N LYS A 143 1.10 -7.00 3.77
CA LYS A 143 -0.30 -6.59 3.60
C LYS A 143 -0.55 -5.83 2.30
N ILE A 144 0.41 -5.00 1.85
CA ILE A 144 0.33 -4.35 0.54
C ILE A 144 0.36 -5.41 -0.56
N LEU A 145 1.31 -6.35 -0.52
CA LEU A 145 1.39 -7.45 -1.49
C LEU A 145 0.12 -8.31 -1.48
N LEU A 146 -0.43 -8.60 -0.30
CA LEU A 146 -1.69 -9.33 -0.14
C LEU A 146 -2.86 -8.59 -0.81
N ALA A 147 -2.95 -7.27 -0.59
CA ALA A 147 -3.97 -6.43 -1.17
C ALA A 147 -3.87 -6.38 -2.70
N LEU A 148 -2.66 -6.20 -3.23
CA LEU A 148 -2.37 -6.25 -4.67
C LEU A 148 -2.73 -7.59 -5.29
N THR A 149 -2.38 -8.70 -4.62
CA THR A 149 -2.67 -10.05 -5.10
C THR A 149 -4.18 -10.33 -5.14
N HIS A 150 -4.91 -9.95 -4.09
CA HIS A 150 -6.37 -10.05 -4.08
C HIS A 150 -7.01 -9.16 -5.15
N ASP A 151 -6.48 -7.95 -5.35
CA ASP A 151 -6.95 -7.05 -6.38
C ASP A 151 -6.73 -7.68 -7.76
N GLY A 152 -5.52 -8.18 -8.07
CA GLY A 152 -5.22 -8.89 -9.32
C GLY A 152 -6.15 -10.07 -9.60
N LEU A 153 -6.53 -10.82 -8.56
CA LEU A 153 -7.49 -11.93 -8.64
C LEU A 153 -8.97 -11.51 -8.71
N GLY A 154 -9.27 -10.21 -8.66
CA GLY A 154 -10.64 -9.67 -8.71
C GLY A 154 -11.43 -9.86 -7.41
N GLN A 155 -10.74 -10.21 -6.32
CA GLN A 155 -11.33 -10.40 -4.98
C GLN A 155 -11.36 -9.05 -4.25
N PHE A 156 -12.09 -8.08 -4.81
CA PHE A 156 -12.10 -6.70 -4.35
C PHE A 156 -12.57 -6.53 -2.90
N ASP A 157 -13.44 -7.41 -2.41
CA ASP A 157 -13.89 -7.43 -1.02
C ASP A 157 -12.72 -7.67 -0.05
N LYS A 158 -11.88 -8.67 -0.36
CA LYS A 158 -10.70 -9.01 0.44
C LYS A 158 -9.60 -7.97 0.27
N ALA A 159 -9.34 -7.55 -0.97
CA ALA A 159 -8.38 -6.50 -1.27
C ALA A 159 -8.71 -5.21 -0.51
N LEU A 160 -9.99 -4.82 -0.46
CA LEU A 160 -10.44 -3.65 0.27
C LEU A 160 -10.17 -3.76 1.78
N SER A 161 -10.36 -4.95 2.37
CA SER A 161 -10.01 -5.19 3.78
C SER A 161 -8.51 -5.00 4.02
N CYS A 162 -7.67 -5.60 3.18
CA CYS A 162 -6.21 -5.46 3.29
C CYS A 162 -5.75 -4.01 3.10
N TRP A 163 -6.30 -3.31 2.11
CA TRP A 163 -6.00 -1.89 1.88
C TRP A 163 -6.46 -1.01 3.05
N LYS A 164 -7.59 -1.34 3.70
CA LYS A 164 -8.03 -0.62 4.90
C LYS A 164 -6.99 -0.73 6.01
N GLU A 165 -6.44 -1.92 6.25
CA GLU A 165 -5.37 -2.10 7.24
C GLU A 165 -4.10 -1.33 6.85
N CYS A 166 -3.80 -1.23 5.56
CA CYS A 166 -2.68 -0.42 5.07
C CYS A 166 -2.91 1.08 5.30
N VAL A 167 -4.14 1.57 5.09
CA VAL A 167 -4.54 2.95 5.42
C VAL A 167 -4.41 3.22 6.92
N ASP A 168 -4.93 2.33 7.76
CA ASP A 168 -4.86 2.48 9.22
C ASP A 168 -3.39 2.52 9.70
N PHE A 169 -2.53 1.67 9.09
CA PHE A 169 -1.09 1.69 9.36
C PHE A 169 -0.44 3.01 8.94
N ALA A 170 -0.66 3.44 7.69
CA ALA A 170 -0.08 4.67 7.16
C ALA A 170 -0.52 5.92 7.97
N GLU A 171 -1.78 5.99 8.39
CA GLU A 171 -2.28 7.09 9.22
C GLU A 171 -1.71 7.09 10.64
N THR A 172 -1.25 5.93 11.14
CA THR A 172 -0.69 5.79 12.49
C THR A 172 0.81 6.04 12.51
N TYR A 173 1.55 5.53 11.52
CA TYR A 173 3.00 5.42 11.57
C TYR A 173 3.74 6.29 10.55
N PHE A 174 3.10 6.71 9.45
CA PHE A 174 3.81 7.54 8.47
C PHE A 174 3.79 9.02 8.85
N PRO A 175 4.83 9.79 8.48
CA PRO A 175 4.79 11.23 8.60
C PRO A 175 3.55 11.85 7.93
N PHE A 176 3.06 12.96 8.48
CA PHE A 176 1.83 13.60 8.00
C PHE A 176 1.81 13.89 6.49
N LEU A 177 2.96 14.22 5.90
CA LEU A 177 3.14 14.46 4.47
C LEU A 177 4.01 13.39 3.82
N ASP A 178 3.79 12.13 4.16
CA ASP A 178 4.42 11.01 3.47
C ASP A 178 3.81 10.79 2.07
N GLU A 179 4.66 10.51 1.08
CA GLU A 179 4.22 10.31 -0.30
C GLU A 179 3.59 8.95 -0.57
N ASN A 180 4.01 7.90 0.15
CA ASN A 180 3.45 6.56 0.05
C ASN A 180 1.97 6.54 0.47
N CYS A 181 1.55 7.42 1.38
CA CYS A 181 0.14 7.62 1.72
C CYS A 181 -0.74 7.91 0.49
N ILE A 182 -0.23 8.64 -0.50
CA ILE A 182 -1.02 9.00 -1.70
C ILE A 182 -1.36 7.73 -2.47
N ALA A 183 -0.37 6.87 -2.70
CA ALA A 183 -0.56 5.63 -3.45
C ALA A 183 -1.51 4.67 -2.72
N ILE A 184 -1.35 4.50 -1.41
CA ILE A 184 -2.25 3.69 -0.57
C ILE A 184 -3.70 4.21 -0.64
N TYR A 185 -3.91 5.53 -0.54
CA TYR A 185 -5.25 6.12 -0.64
C TYR A 185 -5.87 5.97 -2.03
N VAL A 186 -5.06 6.07 -3.10
CA VAL A 186 -5.53 5.83 -4.47
C VAL A 186 -6.00 4.40 -4.61
N GLN A 187 -5.23 3.40 -4.18
CA GLN A 187 -5.65 2.01 -4.31
C GLN A 187 -6.87 1.66 -3.48
N TYR A 188 -6.92 2.14 -2.24
CA TYR A 188 -8.10 1.95 -1.41
C TYR A 188 -9.35 2.54 -2.08
N ALA A 189 -9.23 3.73 -2.69
CA ALA A 189 -10.32 4.35 -3.43
C ALA A 189 -10.71 3.59 -4.71
N LEU A 190 -9.73 3.09 -5.47
CA LEU A 190 -9.97 2.29 -6.67
C LEU A 190 -10.66 0.97 -6.35
N CYS A 191 -10.18 0.27 -5.32
CA CYS A 191 -10.76 -0.98 -4.85
C CYS A 191 -12.21 -0.79 -4.35
N ALA A 192 -12.45 0.27 -3.56
CA ALA A 192 -13.80 0.61 -3.10
C ALA A 192 -14.76 0.91 -4.26
N ARG A 193 -14.26 1.61 -5.29
CA ARG A 193 -15.02 1.89 -6.51
C ARG A 193 -15.31 0.60 -7.29
N ALA A 194 -14.33 -0.27 -7.47
CA ALA A 194 -14.50 -1.55 -8.16
C ALA A 194 -15.60 -2.38 -7.49
N LEU A 195 -15.57 -2.51 -6.16
CA LEU A 195 -16.58 -3.23 -5.40
C LEU A 195 -17.99 -2.61 -5.53
N SER A 196 -18.09 -1.29 -5.56
CA SER A 196 -19.36 -0.59 -5.83
C SER A 196 -19.90 -0.89 -7.22
N LEU A 197 -19.05 -0.96 -8.24
CA LEU A 197 -19.46 -1.29 -9.61
C LEU A 197 -19.88 -2.76 -9.74
N SER A 198 -19.15 -3.69 -9.14
CA SER A 198 -19.51 -5.12 -9.14
C SER A 198 -20.87 -5.37 -8.48
N SER A 199 -21.20 -4.61 -7.44
CA SER A 199 -22.46 -4.74 -6.70
C SER A 199 -23.69 -4.32 -7.51
N MET A 200 -23.57 -3.42 -8.49
CA MET A 200 -24.70 -2.98 -9.34
C MET A 200 -25.36 -4.15 -10.10
N THR A 201 -24.65 -5.26 -10.33
CA THR A 201 -25.19 -6.43 -11.03
C THR A 201 -26.16 -7.25 -10.17
N THR A 202 -26.07 -7.12 -8.84
CA THR A 202 -26.87 -7.88 -7.88
C THR A 202 -27.98 -7.01 -7.30
N THR A 203 -29.22 -7.28 -7.69
CA THR A 203 -30.40 -6.41 -7.50
C THR A 203 -30.92 -6.30 -6.05
N THR A 204 -30.14 -6.68 -5.03
CA THR A 204 -30.67 -6.98 -3.68
C THR A 204 -30.06 -6.19 -2.52
N ALA A 205 -29.20 -5.18 -2.73
CA ALA A 205 -28.61 -4.45 -1.60
C ALA A 205 -28.30 -2.96 -1.88
N GLU A 206 -29.31 -2.08 -1.78
CA GLU A 206 -29.13 -0.62 -1.92
C GLU A 206 -28.22 0.01 -0.85
N THR A 207 -28.15 -0.53 0.37
CA THR A 207 -27.43 0.13 1.48
C THR A 207 -25.91 0.01 1.43
N THR A 208 -25.37 -0.99 0.76
CA THR A 208 -23.91 -1.25 0.74
C THR A 208 -23.20 -0.44 -0.35
N GLU A 209 -23.89 -0.14 -1.45
CA GLU A 209 -23.34 0.58 -2.60
C GLU A 209 -22.95 2.01 -2.24
N ASP A 210 -23.84 2.72 -1.53
CA ASP A 210 -23.62 4.10 -1.11
C ASP A 210 -22.37 4.24 -0.23
N ASN A 211 -22.10 3.25 0.63
CA ASN A 211 -20.95 3.28 1.52
C ASN A 211 -19.62 3.15 0.75
N ASN A 212 -19.53 2.21 -0.19
CA ASN A 212 -18.31 1.97 -0.96
C ASN A 212 -17.99 3.15 -1.89
N MET A 213 -19.02 3.73 -2.53
CA MET A 213 -18.83 4.93 -3.35
C MET A 213 -18.43 6.16 -2.50
N ALA A 214 -18.98 6.29 -1.29
CA ALA A 214 -18.58 7.34 -0.36
C ALA A 214 -17.11 7.18 0.09
N LEU A 215 -16.68 5.95 0.40
CA LEU A 215 -15.29 5.63 0.72
C LEU A 215 -14.35 5.98 -0.45
N ALA A 216 -14.69 5.55 -1.66
CA ALA A 216 -13.91 5.86 -2.85
C ALA A 216 -13.71 7.39 -3.01
N LYS A 217 -14.78 8.17 -2.89
CA LYS A 217 -14.71 9.64 -2.95
C LYS A 217 -13.87 10.24 -1.83
N LYS A 218 -14.05 9.77 -0.59
CA LYS A 218 -13.29 10.23 0.58
C LYS A 218 -11.79 10.09 0.35
N TYR A 219 -11.34 8.88 0.02
CA TYR A 219 -9.90 8.60 -0.10
C TYR A 219 -9.27 9.15 -1.38
N ALA A 220 -10.02 9.22 -2.49
CA ALA A 220 -9.55 9.94 -3.68
C ALA A 220 -9.30 11.43 -3.39
N ASN A 221 -10.19 12.08 -2.62
CA ASN A 221 -9.99 13.47 -2.21
C ASN A 221 -8.82 13.64 -1.24
N LEU A 222 -8.61 12.69 -0.32
CA LEU A 222 -7.44 12.70 0.57
C LEU A 222 -6.13 12.56 -0.22
N ALA A 223 -6.07 11.64 -1.17
CA ALA A 223 -4.92 11.46 -2.06
C ALA A 223 -4.60 12.75 -2.83
N LEU A 224 -5.62 13.34 -3.46
CA LEU A 224 -5.48 14.60 -4.19
C LEU A 224 -5.00 15.75 -3.29
N LYS A 225 -5.56 15.85 -2.07
CA LYS A 225 -5.16 16.88 -1.10
C LYS A 225 -3.70 16.71 -0.69
N LYS A 226 -3.28 15.50 -0.31
CA LYS A 226 -1.88 15.22 0.05
C LYS A 226 -0.94 15.49 -1.12
N HIS A 227 -1.26 15.00 -2.32
CA HIS A 227 -0.48 15.29 -3.52
C HIS A 227 -0.37 16.79 -3.80
N SER A 228 -1.46 17.55 -3.64
CA SER A 228 -1.45 19.00 -3.84
C SER A 228 -0.60 19.73 -2.81
N LEU A 229 -0.54 19.24 -1.57
CA LEU A 229 0.33 19.78 -0.53
C LEU A 229 1.80 19.47 -0.80
N LEU A 230 2.13 18.25 -1.21
CA LEU A 230 3.49 17.80 -1.46
C LEU A 230 4.09 18.36 -2.75
N TYR A 231 3.33 18.35 -3.83
CA TYR A 231 3.83 18.65 -5.17
C TYR A 231 3.17 19.88 -5.81
N GLY A 232 2.09 20.43 -5.24
CA GLY A 232 1.34 21.51 -5.88
C GLY A 232 0.64 21.08 -7.18
N GLY A 233 0.18 22.06 -7.97
CA GLY A 233 -0.42 21.83 -9.30
C GLY A 233 -1.83 21.20 -9.31
N GLY A 234 -2.38 20.88 -8.14
CA GLY A 234 -3.77 20.46 -7.96
C GLY A 234 -4.17 19.24 -8.80
N VAL A 235 -5.43 19.21 -9.22
CA VAL A 235 -6.06 18.12 -9.96
C VAL A 235 -5.35 17.83 -11.29
N LEU A 236 -4.89 18.87 -12.01
CA LEU A 236 -4.27 18.69 -13.32
C LEU A 236 -2.94 17.93 -13.21
N ARG A 237 -2.09 18.32 -12.25
CA ARG A 237 -0.81 17.63 -12.02
C ARG A 237 -1.05 16.21 -11.48
N PHE A 238 -2.01 16.04 -10.58
CA PHE A 238 -2.41 14.72 -10.07
C PHE A 238 -2.84 13.79 -11.20
N ARG A 239 -3.76 14.23 -12.07
CA ARG A 239 -4.24 13.42 -13.19
C ARG A 239 -3.15 13.09 -14.18
N LYS A 240 -2.25 14.03 -14.47
CA LYS A 240 -1.11 13.78 -15.35
C LYS A 240 -0.14 12.76 -14.74
N ARG A 241 0.07 12.82 -13.42
CA ARG A 241 0.93 11.87 -12.70
C ARG A 241 0.35 10.46 -12.76
N TYR A 242 -0.94 10.32 -12.50
CA TYR A 242 -1.64 9.04 -12.49
C TYR A 242 -2.34 8.70 -13.82
N GLU A 243 -1.89 9.30 -14.93
CA GLU A 243 -2.61 9.19 -16.21
C GLU A 243 -2.60 7.76 -16.73
N GLN A 244 -1.47 7.07 -16.59
CA GLN A 244 -1.30 5.69 -17.05
C GLN A 244 -2.19 4.75 -16.22
N GLU A 245 -2.14 4.88 -14.90
CA GLU A 245 -2.88 4.08 -13.93
C GLU A 245 -4.39 4.27 -14.09
N LEU A 246 -4.83 5.49 -14.41
CA LEU A 246 -6.24 5.78 -14.69
C LEU A 246 -6.66 5.34 -16.10
N ALA A 247 -5.72 5.20 -17.03
CA ALA A 247 -5.97 4.74 -18.40
C ALA A 247 -5.95 3.22 -18.54
N LEU A 248 -5.36 2.50 -17.58
CA LEU A 248 -5.45 1.04 -17.52
C LEU A 248 -6.93 0.65 -17.52
N GLN A 249 -7.34 -0.08 -18.56
CA GLN A 249 -8.64 -0.74 -18.54
C GLN A 249 -8.55 -1.74 -17.39
N LEU A 250 -9.22 -1.44 -16.28
CA LEU A 250 -9.20 -2.22 -15.03
C LEU A 250 -9.93 -3.58 -15.18
N ARG A 251 -9.67 -4.26 -16.29
CA ARG A 251 -10.23 -5.50 -16.84
C ARG A 251 -11.34 -5.26 -17.84
N LYS A 252 -11.25 -5.97 -18.96
CA LYS A 252 -12.41 -6.21 -19.82
C LYS A 252 -13.41 -6.93 -18.95
N GLU A 253 -14.66 -6.46 -18.91
CA GLU A 253 -15.75 -7.34 -18.51
C GLU A 253 -15.53 -8.62 -19.31
N GLU A 254 -15.37 -9.76 -18.64
CA GLU A 254 -15.38 -11.04 -19.32
C GLU A 254 -16.72 -11.05 -20.06
N GLU A 255 -16.69 -10.68 -21.34
CA GLU A 255 -17.80 -10.89 -22.26
C GLU A 255 -17.93 -12.40 -22.24
N GLU A 256 -18.77 -12.91 -21.34
CA GLU A 256 -19.03 -14.33 -21.14
C GLU A 256 -19.12 -14.91 -22.54
N ASP A 257 -18.09 -15.65 -22.93
CA ASP A 257 -17.92 -16.11 -24.29
C ASP A 257 -19.17 -16.94 -24.63
N GLU A 258 -20.17 -16.31 -25.25
CA GLU A 258 -21.33 -16.96 -25.86
C GLU A 258 -20.84 -17.99 -26.91
N ASN A 259 -19.56 -17.92 -27.29
CA ASN A 259 -18.86 -18.90 -28.10
C ASN A 259 -18.60 -20.25 -27.40
N ASN A 260 -18.53 -20.34 -26.07
CA ASN A 260 -18.45 -21.64 -25.40
C ASN A 260 -19.81 -22.38 -25.42
N SER A 261 -20.91 -21.64 -25.61
CA SER A 261 -22.23 -22.22 -25.86
C SER A 261 -22.44 -22.67 -27.32
N LYS A 262 -21.60 -22.21 -28.27
CA LYS A 262 -21.60 -22.71 -29.67
C LYS A 262 -20.72 -23.95 -29.86
N ARG A 263 -19.62 -24.11 -29.12
CA ARG A 263 -18.75 -25.29 -29.22
C ARG A 263 -19.37 -26.60 -28.71
N LYS A 264 -20.40 -26.56 -27.84
CA LYS A 264 -21.14 -27.77 -27.43
C LYS A 264 -22.28 -28.18 -28.37
N LYS A 265 -22.58 -27.42 -29.45
CA LYS A 265 -23.67 -27.76 -30.39
C LYS A 265 -23.24 -28.21 -31.79
N THR A 266 -21.97 -28.13 -32.17
CA THR A 266 -21.53 -28.52 -33.53
C THR A 266 -20.96 -29.93 -33.65
N ASN A 267 -21.42 -30.88 -32.83
CA ASN A 267 -21.31 -32.31 -33.17
C ASN A 267 -22.67 -32.94 -33.57
N SER A 268 -23.61 -32.11 -34.01
CA SER A 268 -24.81 -32.58 -34.69
C SER A 268 -25.16 -31.66 -35.86
N LYS A 269 -24.77 -32.13 -37.05
CA LYS A 269 -25.39 -31.87 -38.36
C LYS A 269 -25.58 -30.40 -38.80
N SER A 270 -24.79 -30.03 -39.81
CA SER A 270 -25.28 -29.65 -41.15
C SER A 270 -26.48 -28.67 -41.22
N TRP A 271 -26.25 -27.46 -41.76
CA TRP A 271 -26.91 -26.88 -42.96
C TRP A 271 -26.63 -25.37 -43.07
N MET A 272 -26.68 -24.91 -44.31
CA MET A 272 -26.45 -23.56 -44.86
C MET A 272 -27.19 -22.42 -44.14
N MET A 273 -26.60 -21.21 -44.15
CA MET A 273 -27.14 -20.01 -44.84
C MET A 273 -26.43 -18.72 -44.38
N VAL A 274 -26.13 -17.91 -45.38
CA VAL A 274 -25.71 -16.51 -45.33
C VAL A 274 -26.88 -15.63 -44.91
N ALA A 275 -26.67 -14.66 -44.01
CA ALA A 275 -27.45 -13.42 -44.02
C ALA A 275 -26.71 -12.25 -43.32
N SER A 276 -26.76 -11.13 -44.03
CA SER A 276 -26.31 -9.78 -43.70
C SER A 276 -27.21 -9.11 -42.65
N SER A 277 -26.67 -8.30 -41.73
CA SER A 277 -27.45 -7.26 -41.03
C SER A 277 -26.61 -6.14 -40.40
N LYS A 278 -26.75 -4.96 -41.02
CA LYS A 278 -27.01 -3.61 -40.46
C LYS A 278 -26.28 -3.16 -39.18
N LYS A 279 -25.35 -2.22 -39.36
CA LYS A 279 -24.91 -1.24 -38.37
C LYS A 279 -25.99 -0.16 -38.15
N LEU A 280 -26.46 -0.02 -36.92
CA LEU A 280 -27.23 1.13 -36.42
C LEU A 280 -26.86 1.34 -34.95
N SER A 281 -26.14 2.42 -34.65
CA SER A 281 -26.18 3.14 -33.37
C SER A 281 -25.22 4.32 -33.47
N GLY A 282 -25.77 5.54 -33.50
CA GLY A 282 -25.02 6.79 -33.44
C GLY A 282 -24.75 7.20 -31.99
N PRO A 283 -23.71 8.02 -31.74
CA PRO A 283 -23.36 8.43 -30.39
C PRO A 283 -24.38 9.44 -29.82
N ILE A 284 -24.77 9.20 -28.57
CA ILE A 284 -25.58 10.07 -27.72
C ILE A 284 -24.66 11.11 -27.06
N ALA A 285 -25.09 12.37 -27.01
CA ALA A 285 -24.30 13.51 -26.53
C ALA A 285 -24.05 13.49 -25.01
N MET A 286 -22.82 13.85 -24.61
CA MET A 286 -22.28 13.92 -23.24
C MET A 286 -22.24 15.36 -22.73
N ASN A 287 -22.98 15.73 -21.67
CA ASN A 287 -22.74 17.01 -20.98
C ASN A 287 -23.02 17.07 -19.47
N ASP A 288 -23.43 16.00 -18.79
CA ASP A 288 -24.01 16.15 -17.43
C ASP A 288 -23.35 15.31 -16.31
N LEU A 289 -22.04 15.45 -16.02
CA LEU A 289 -21.49 14.71 -14.86
C LEU A 289 -20.36 15.33 -14.02
N TRP A 290 -19.99 16.60 -14.22
CA TRP A 290 -19.10 17.31 -13.28
C TRP A 290 -19.41 18.82 -13.23
N PRO A 291 -20.41 19.28 -12.47
CA PRO A 291 -20.38 20.64 -11.96
C PRO A 291 -19.56 20.60 -10.67
N LEU A 292 -18.24 20.53 -10.77
CA LEU A 292 -17.43 21.12 -9.71
C LEU A 292 -17.48 22.62 -9.96
N SER A 293 -18.49 23.28 -9.38
CA SER A 293 -18.38 24.71 -9.14
C SER A 293 -17.18 24.89 -8.22
N LEU A 294 -16.09 25.39 -8.77
CA LEU A 294 -15.02 26.01 -8.00
C LEU A 294 -15.54 27.37 -7.51
N ASP A 295 -16.53 27.33 -6.61
CA ASP A 295 -16.84 28.46 -5.74
C ASP A 295 -16.24 28.13 -4.38
N GLY A 296 -14.99 28.56 -4.20
CA GLY A 296 -14.17 28.41 -3.00
C GLY A 296 -12.80 29.02 -3.24
#